data_AF-A0A0M9AD59-F1
#
_entry.id   AF-A0A0M9AD59-F1
#
_cell.length_a   1.000
_cell.length_b   1.000
_cell.length_c   1.000
_cell.angle_alpha   90.00
_cell.angle_beta   90.00
_cell.angle_gamma   90.00
#
_symmetry.space_group_name_H-M   'P 1'
#
loop_
_entity.id
_entity.type
_entity.pdbx_description
1 polymer ?
#
loop_
_entity_poly.entity_id
_entity_poly.type
_entity_poly.pdbx_seq_one_letter_code
_entity_poly.pdbx_strand_id
1 'polypeptide(L)'
;MKRYLMALALALAACAPQVTQAPEARPLLEEKAFYPASTGLEWVYVPEGEPLSSPPYRMRVEGPAAYEGQGALRFRVFGRGEDRTYFRQVGAFGVRLLGFQEPSARVVFSPPLLEYPPEALLAPGQRWGGSTEVRVELLTPSGREPLAQGTLAYEMEVLEEREVRVPAGTFRIYRIRQTFRDSRSQDIREVWFAPRVGEVRTREGRILVERNFR
;
A
#
# COMPACT_ATOMS: atom_id res chain seq x y z
N MET A 1 -40.81 -45.52 52.35
CA MET A 1 -40.48 -44.19 52.93
C MET A 1 -39.33 -43.59 52.11
N LYS A 2 -39.50 -42.34 51.69
CA LYS A 2 -38.62 -41.55 50.80
C LYS A 2 -37.15 -41.52 51.24
N ARG A 3 -36.24 -41.48 50.26
CA ARG A 3 -35.01 -40.63 50.17
C ARG A 3 -34.28 -40.97 48.87
N TYR A 4 -34.57 -40.29 47.76
CA TYR A 4 -33.83 -39.13 47.22
C TYR A 4 -32.33 -39.38 47.03
N LEU A 5 -31.94 -39.68 45.78
CA LEU A 5 -30.59 -39.40 45.27
C LEU A 5 -30.77 -38.61 43.97
N MET A 6 -30.48 -37.33 44.12
CA MET A 6 -30.64 -36.25 43.17
C MET A 6 -29.52 -36.34 42.14
N ALA A 7 -29.89 -36.38 40.86
CA ALA A 7 -28.95 -36.38 39.74
C ALA A 7 -28.17 -35.06 39.73
N LEU A 8 -26.85 -35.15 39.93
CA LEU A 8 -25.93 -34.02 39.86
C LEU A 8 -25.63 -33.77 38.37
N ALA A 9 -26.39 -32.86 37.76
CA ALA A 9 -26.17 -32.43 36.39
C ALA A 9 -24.86 -31.64 36.28
N LEU A 10 -23.99 -32.11 35.38
CA LEU A 10 -22.70 -31.53 35.05
C LEU A 10 -22.83 -30.05 34.62
N ALA A 11 -22.30 -29.14 35.42
CA ALA A 11 -21.93 -27.80 34.97
C ALA A 11 -20.49 -27.84 34.44
N LEU A 12 -20.32 -28.31 33.20
CA LEU A 12 -19.08 -28.08 32.46
C LEU A 12 -19.09 -26.62 31.98
N ALA A 13 -18.54 -25.73 32.81
CA ALA A 13 -18.12 -24.41 32.38
C ALA A 13 -16.98 -24.62 31.36
N ALA A 14 -17.33 -24.59 30.07
CA ALA A 14 -16.36 -24.54 28.99
C ALA A 14 -15.68 -23.16 29.01
N CYS A 15 -14.58 -23.04 29.76
CA CYS A 15 -13.59 -22.00 29.54
C CYS A 15 -12.97 -22.26 28.17
N ALA A 16 -13.55 -21.68 27.11
CA ALA A 16 -12.86 -21.57 25.84
C ALA A 16 -11.64 -20.66 26.09
N PRO A 17 -10.40 -21.13 25.84
CA PRO A 17 -9.23 -20.27 25.95
C PRO A 17 -9.38 -19.17 24.90
N GLN A 18 -9.53 -17.93 25.35
CA GLN A 18 -9.32 -16.78 24.49
C GLN A 18 -7.86 -16.81 24.08
N VAL A 19 -7.58 -17.24 22.84
CA VAL A 19 -6.28 -17.05 22.22
C VAL A 19 -6.10 -15.55 22.05
N THR A 20 -5.61 -14.88 23.09
CA THR A 20 -5.10 -13.53 23.00
C THR A 20 -3.83 -13.65 22.16
N GLN A 21 -3.97 -13.46 20.83
CA GLN A 21 -2.81 -13.30 19.97
C GLN A 21 -2.00 -12.14 20.54
N ALA A 22 -0.83 -12.43 21.10
CA ALA A 22 0.11 -11.40 21.49
C ALA A 22 0.35 -10.50 20.26
N PRO A 23 0.38 -9.17 20.42
CA PRO A 23 0.68 -8.27 19.32
C PRO A 23 1.99 -8.73 18.66
N GLU A 24 1.95 -9.00 17.35
CA GLU A 24 3.14 -9.34 16.58
C GLU A 24 4.19 -8.23 16.80
N ALA A 25 5.34 -8.60 17.37
CA ALA A 25 6.39 -7.64 17.67
C ALA A 25 6.90 -7.04 16.35
N ARG A 26 6.66 -5.74 16.14
CA ARG A 26 7.12 -5.01 14.96
C ARG A 26 8.46 -4.35 15.30
N PRO A 27 9.60 -4.90 14.84
CA PRO A 27 10.90 -4.31 15.14
C PRO A 27 10.97 -2.92 14.52
N LEU A 28 11.63 -1.99 15.23
CA LEU A 28 11.99 -0.71 14.66
C LEU A 28 13.18 -0.90 13.73
N LEU A 29 13.03 -0.49 12.47
CA LEU A 29 14.05 -0.60 11.43
C LEU A 29 14.67 0.77 11.13
N GLU A 30 15.89 0.77 10.60
CA GLU A 30 16.57 1.97 10.11
C GLU A 30 16.48 2.00 8.59
N GLU A 31 15.98 3.09 8.02
CA GLU A 31 15.90 3.26 6.57
C GLU A 31 16.48 4.62 6.17
N LYS A 32 17.42 4.61 5.23
CA LYS A 32 18.16 5.80 4.80
C LYS A 32 17.86 6.18 3.36
N ALA A 33 17.28 5.27 2.58
CA ALA A 33 16.94 5.50 1.20
C ALA A 33 15.88 6.61 1.09
N PHE A 34 16.04 7.47 0.08
CA PHE A 34 15.05 8.51 -0.22
C PHE A 34 13.65 7.92 -0.49
N TYR A 35 13.63 6.74 -1.13
CA TYR A 35 12.45 5.90 -1.33
C TYR A 35 12.57 4.62 -0.47
N PRO A 36 11.96 4.58 0.72
CA PRO A 36 11.97 3.41 1.60
C PRO A 36 11.45 2.16 0.91
N ALA A 37 12.25 1.10 0.91
CA ALA A 37 11.92 -0.13 0.18
C ALA A 37 12.56 -1.40 0.77
N SER A 38 13.16 -1.31 1.96
CA SER A 38 13.70 -2.48 2.66
C SER A 38 12.59 -3.47 3.04
N THR A 39 12.87 -4.77 2.97
CA THR A 39 11.93 -5.81 3.39
C THR A 39 11.55 -5.65 4.87
N GLY A 40 10.27 -5.81 5.19
CA GLY A 40 9.75 -5.72 6.55
C GLY A 40 9.36 -4.31 6.99
N LEU A 41 9.62 -3.27 6.18
CA LEU A 41 9.05 -1.95 6.42
C LEU A 41 7.52 -2.01 6.33
N GLU A 42 6.87 -1.34 7.27
CA GLU A 42 5.43 -1.27 7.41
C GLU A 42 4.96 0.16 7.68
N TRP A 43 3.87 0.52 7.03
CA TRP A 43 3.10 1.73 7.25
C TRP A 43 1.67 1.37 7.64
N VAL A 44 1.09 2.16 8.52
CA VAL A 44 -0.29 2.03 8.96
C VAL A 44 -1.03 3.32 8.65
N TYR A 45 -2.19 3.18 8.02
CA TYR A 45 -2.99 4.29 7.56
C TYR A 45 -4.44 4.18 8.04
N VAL A 46 -5.09 5.33 8.21
CA VAL A 46 -6.53 5.44 8.44
C VAL A 46 -7.10 6.46 7.42
N PRO A 47 -8.32 6.28 6.89
CA PRO A 47 -8.95 7.29 6.05
C PRO A 47 -8.96 8.67 6.73
N GLU A 48 -8.69 9.72 5.96
CA GLU A 48 -8.71 11.07 6.50
C GLU A 48 -10.08 11.42 7.10
N GLY A 49 -10.08 11.98 8.30
CA GLY A 49 -11.30 12.35 9.03
C GLY A 49 -11.92 11.21 9.83
N GLU A 50 -11.49 9.96 9.66
CA GLU A 50 -11.94 8.86 10.52
C GLU A 50 -11.20 8.86 11.88
N PRO A 51 -11.83 8.31 12.95
CA PRO A 51 -11.17 8.13 14.24
C PRO A 51 -9.92 7.26 14.15
N LEU A 52 -8.89 7.54 14.96
CA LEU A 52 -7.67 6.72 15.02
C LEU A 52 -7.92 5.28 15.51
N SER A 53 -9.05 5.03 16.15
CA SER A 53 -9.50 3.70 16.56
C SER A 53 -10.16 2.90 15.43
N SER A 54 -10.41 3.51 14.27
CA SER A 54 -10.93 2.80 13.10
C SER A 54 -9.98 1.68 12.69
N PRO A 55 -10.50 0.55 12.17
CA PRO A 55 -9.66 -0.48 11.58
C PRO A 55 -8.73 0.13 10.52
N PRO A 56 -7.41 -0.11 10.58
CA PRO A 56 -6.46 0.54 9.68
C PRO A 56 -6.30 -0.22 8.36
N TYR A 57 -5.72 0.47 7.38
CA TYR A 57 -5.01 -0.15 6.26
C TYR A 57 -3.53 -0.27 6.61
N ARG A 58 -2.87 -1.30 6.09
CA ARG A 58 -1.43 -1.51 6.23
C ARG A 58 -0.78 -1.63 4.87
N MET A 59 0.42 -1.09 4.72
CA MET A 59 1.31 -1.39 3.61
C MET A 59 2.57 -2.04 4.17
N ARG A 60 3.02 -3.15 3.59
CA ARG A 60 4.24 -3.85 4.00
C ARG A 60 5.11 -4.18 2.78
N VAL A 61 6.41 -4.00 2.90
CA VAL A 61 7.37 -4.54 1.93
C VAL A 61 7.62 -6.02 2.25
N GLU A 62 7.14 -6.91 1.39
CA GLU A 62 7.31 -8.36 1.55
C GLU A 62 8.68 -8.84 1.04
N GLY A 63 9.33 -8.05 0.20
CA GLY A 63 10.69 -8.28 -0.29
C GLY A 63 10.78 -8.58 -1.79
N PRO A 64 11.93 -9.13 -2.25
CA PRO A 64 12.20 -9.38 -3.66
C PRO A 64 11.25 -10.41 -4.29
N ALA A 65 10.91 -10.18 -5.56
CA ALA A 65 10.11 -11.07 -6.39
C ALA A 65 10.44 -10.85 -7.88
N ALA A 66 9.79 -11.64 -8.74
CA ALA A 66 9.74 -11.41 -10.18
C ALA A 66 8.33 -11.04 -10.63
N TYR A 67 8.22 -10.15 -11.61
CA TYR A 67 6.96 -9.75 -12.23
C TYR A 67 7.18 -9.54 -13.72
N GLU A 68 6.48 -10.30 -14.58
CA GLU A 68 6.73 -10.33 -16.03
C GLU A 68 8.20 -10.58 -16.38
N GLY A 69 8.85 -11.52 -15.68
CA GLY A 69 10.26 -11.86 -15.91
C GLY A 69 11.27 -10.78 -15.44
N GLN A 70 10.79 -9.68 -14.86
CA GLN A 70 11.63 -8.59 -14.35
C GLN A 70 11.75 -8.68 -12.82
N GLY A 71 12.92 -8.34 -12.29
CA GLY A 71 13.11 -8.20 -10.84
C GLY A 71 12.29 -7.04 -10.27
N ALA A 72 11.64 -7.29 -9.13
CA ALA A 72 10.76 -6.34 -8.46
C ALA A 72 10.80 -6.53 -6.93
N LEU A 73 10.26 -5.56 -6.20
CA LEU A 73 9.91 -5.63 -4.79
C LEU A 73 8.39 -5.68 -4.64
N ARG A 74 7.90 -6.52 -3.73
CA ARG A 74 6.48 -6.64 -3.39
C ARG A 74 6.11 -5.69 -2.27
N PHE A 75 5.14 -4.82 -2.54
CA PHE A 75 4.51 -3.95 -1.56
C PHE A 75 3.06 -4.37 -1.41
N ARG A 76 2.71 -5.04 -0.32
CA ARG A 76 1.33 -5.48 -0.07
C ARG A 76 0.58 -4.45 0.75
N VAL A 77 -0.56 -4.00 0.24
CA VAL A 77 -1.53 -3.16 0.92
C VAL A 77 -2.72 -4.04 1.31
N PHE A 78 -3.10 -4.01 2.58
CA PHE A 78 -4.18 -4.85 3.09
C PHE A 78 -4.94 -4.20 4.25
N GLY A 79 -6.18 -4.63 4.46
CA GLY A 79 -7.06 -4.15 5.52
C GLY A 79 -8.42 -3.72 5.00
N ARG A 80 -9.46 -3.83 5.82
CA ARG A 80 -10.85 -3.46 5.47
C ARG A 80 -11.34 -4.04 4.14
N GLY A 81 -11.00 -5.31 3.88
CA GLY A 81 -11.39 -6.02 2.65
C GLY A 81 -10.49 -5.74 1.43
N GLU A 82 -9.52 -4.83 1.54
CA GLU A 82 -8.48 -4.67 0.53
C GLU A 82 -7.37 -5.69 0.73
N ASP A 83 -6.89 -6.25 -0.37
CA ASP A 83 -5.65 -7.02 -0.46
C ASP A 83 -5.06 -6.82 -1.85
N ARG A 84 -4.02 -6.00 -1.96
CA ARG A 84 -3.39 -5.64 -3.23
C ARG A 84 -1.88 -5.68 -3.08
N THR A 85 -1.19 -6.33 -4.01
CA THR A 85 0.27 -6.35 -4.06
C THR A 85 0.76 -5.53 -5.25
N TYR A 86 1.52 -4.48 -4.98
CA TYR A 86 2.23 -3.69 -5.99
C TYR A 86 3.62 -4.28 -6.23
N PHE A 87 4.05 -4.28 -7.49
CA PHE A 87 5.38 -4.72 -7.91
C PHE A 87 6.17 -3.52 -8.40
N ARG A 88 7.18 -3.13 -7.63
CA ARG A 88 7.97 -1.91 -7.87
C ARG A 88 9.44 -2.21 -8.09
N GLN A 89 10.09 -1.39 -8.90
CA GLN A 89 11.55 -1.26 -8.92
C GLN A 89 11.91 0.05 -8.24
N VAL A 90 12.89 0.02 -7.35
CA VAL A 90 13.35 1.19 -6.61
C VAL A 90 14.86 1.32 -6.82
N GLY A 91 15.33 2.51 -7.19
CA GLY A 91 16.75 2.77 -7.40
C GLY A 91 17.03 4.25 -7.70
N ALA A 92 18.22 4.54 -8.21
CA ALA A 92 18.63 5.91 -8.57
C ALA A 92 17.73 6.56 -9.64
N PHE A 93 17.03 5.74 -10.44
CA PHE A 93 16.04 6.17 -11.42
C PHE A 93 14.69 6.57 -10.80
N GLY A 94 14.53 6.49 -9.48
CA GLY A 94 13.27 6.69 -8.77
C GLY A 94 12.51 5.38 -8.50
N VAL A 95 11.19 5.46 -8.53
CA VAL A 95 10.28 4.33 -8.30
C VAL A 95 9.48 4.05 -9.56
N ARG A 96 9.64 2.84 -10.11
CA ARG A 96 8.87 2.37 -11.28
C ARG A 96 7.89 1.30 -10.85
N LEU A 97 6.63 1.44 -11.24
CA LEU A 97 5.58 0.45 -11.03
C LEU A 97 5.44 -0.43 -12.26
N LEU A 98 5.75 -1.72 -12.10
CA LEU A 98 5.56 -2.70 -13.17
C LEU A 98 4.10 -3.13 -13.30
N GLY A 99 3.35 -3.04 -12.21
CA GLY A 99 1.99 -3.54 -12.12
C GLY A 99 1.56 -3.82 -10.70
N PHE A 100 0.34 -4.31 -10.56
CA PHE A 100 -0.19 -4.78 -9.29
C PHE A 100 -1.03 -6.04 -9.48
N GLN A 101 -1.37 -6.67 -8.36
CA GLN A 101 -2.21 -7.86 -8.30
C GLN A 101 -3.20 -7.74 -7.15
N GLU A 102 -4.43 -8.10 -7.42
CA GLU A 102 -5.52 -8.30 -6.46
C GLU A 102 -5.92 -9.79 -6.50
N PRO A 103 -6.83 -10.27 -5.62
CA PRO A 103 -7.14 -11.70 -5.55
C PRO A 103 -7.68 -12.28 -6.86
N SER A 104 -8.43 -11.49 -7.64
CA SER A 104 -9.10 -11.93 -8.87
C SER A 104 -8.43 -11.47 -10.15
N ALA A 105 -7.49 -10.51 -10.08
CA ALA A 105 -6.98 -9.85 -11.26
C ALA A 105 -5.55 -9.35 -11.07
N ARG A 106 -4.88 -9.16 -12.20
CA ARG A 106 -3.53 -8.64 -12.29
C ARG A 106 -3.45 -7.58 -13.36
N VAL A 107 -2.71 -6.51 -13.10
CA VAL A 107 -2.55 -5.38 -14.01
C VAL A 107 -1.08 -5.14 -14.28
N VAL A 108 -0.69 -5.18 -15.55
CA VAL A 108 0.69 -4.98 -16.02
C VAL A 108 0.81 -3.65 -16.75
N PHE A 109 1.90 -2.91 -16.50
CA PHE A 109 2.29 -1.69 -17.21
C PHE A 109 3.52 -1.92 -18.08
N SER A 110 3.42 -1.60 -19.38
CA SER A 110 4.51 -1.73 -20.35
C SER A 110 4.59 -0.49 -21.26
N PRO A 111 5.62 0.38 -21.12
CA PRO A 111 6.70 0.33 -20.13
C PRO A 111 6.20 0.56 -18.69
N PRO A 112 6.99 0.21 -17.65
CA PRO A 112 6.64 0.50 -16.27
C PRO A 112 6.36 1.99 -16.03
N LEU A 113 5.38 2.28 -15.17
CA LEU A 113 4.99 3.65 -14.83
C LEU A 113 6.00 4.27 -13.86
N LEU A 114 6.47 5.50 -14.11
CA LEU A 114 7.33 6.22 -13.16
C LEU A 114 6.47 6.86 -12.06
N GLU A 115 6.33 6.20 -10.91
CA GLU A 115 5.51 6.69 -9.79
C GLU A 115 6.16 7.88 -9.10
N TYR A 116 7.48 7.78 -8.85
CA TYR A 116 8.29 8.84 -8.26
C TYR A 116 9.59 8.99 -9.05
N PRO A 117 10.05 10.22 -9.31
CA PRO A 117 11.21 10.47 -10.15
C PRO A 117 12.52 10.23 -9.37
N PRO A 118 13.71 10.37 -9.98
CA PRO A 118 14.93 10.55 -9.21
C PRO A 118 14.80 11.70 -8.18
N GLU A 119 15.48 11.58 -7.03
CA GLU A 119 15.41 12.57 -5.93
C GLU A 119 15.68 14.01 -6.40
N ALA A 120 16.66 14.20 -7.27
CA ALA A 120 17.03 15.52 -7.80
C ALA A 120 15.91 16.22 -8.60
N LEU A 121 14.86 15.46 -8.99
CA LEU A 121 13.72 15.96 -9.76
C LEU A 121 12.45 16.08 -8.90
N LEU A 122 12.55 15.88 -7.58
CA LEU A 122 11.43 16.08 -6.66
C LEU A 122 11.51 17.47 -6.01
N ALA A 123 11.04 18.49 -6.73
CA ALA A 123 10.99 19.87 -6.26
C ALA A 123 9.71 20.57 -6.77
N PRO A 124 9.19 21.62 -6.10
CA PRO A 124 8.00 22.35 -6.55
C PRO A 124 8.10 22.81 -8.01
N GLY A 125 7.02 22.64 -8.77
CA GLY A 125 6.94 22.94 -10.20
C GLY A 125 7.49 21.85 -11.12
N GLN A 126 8.19 20.84 -10.60
CA GLN A 126 8.67 19.72 -11.41
C GLN A 126 7.51 18.82 -11.86
N ARG A 127 7.65 18.30 -13.08
CA ARG A 127 6.67 17.43 -13.73
C ARG A 127 7.35 16.22 -14.34
N TRP A 128 6.71 15.07 -14.26
CA TRP A 128 7.11 13.87 -14.98
C TRP A 128 5.88 13.11 -15.45
N GLY A 129 6.04 12.25 -16.43
CA GLY A 129 4.90 11.53 -16.99
C GLY A 129 5.31 10.65 -18.15
N GLY A 130 4.31 10.07 -18.78
CA GLY A 130 4.49 9.24 -19.97
C GLY A 130 3.20 8.56 -20.36
N SER A 131 3.35 7.53 -21.19
CA SER A 131 2.27 6.65 -21.59
C SER A 131 2.71 5.21 -21.42
N THR A 132 1.77 4.34 -21.04
CA THR A 132 2.01 2.91 -20.85
C THR A 132 0.86 2.10 -21.42
N GLU A 133 1.16 0.94 -21.99
CA GLU A 133 0.15 -0.08 -22.26
C GLU A 133 -0.22 -0.78 -20.94
N VAL A 134 -1.52 -0.80 -20.66
CA VAL A 134 -2.10 -1.50 -19.53
C VAL A 134 -2.68 -2.81 -20.05
N ARG A 135 -2.25 -3.93 -19.48
CA ARG A 135 -2.89 -5.24 -19.67
C ARG A 135 -3.50 -5.70 -18.37
N VAL A 136 -4.77 -6.06 -18.41
CA VAL A 136 -5.50 -6.62 -17.27
C VAL A 136 -5.76 -8.10 -17.56
N GLU A 137 -5.37 -8.96 -16.63
CA GLU A 137 -5.52 -10.40 -16.69
C GLU A 137 -6.38 -10.85 -15.50
N LEU A 138 -7.41 -11.67 -15.74
CA LEU A 138 -8.11 -12.40 -14.69
C LEU A 138 -7.22 -13.53 -14.19
N LEU A 139 -7.22 -13.72 -12.87
CA LEU A 139 -6.59 -14.85 -12.22
C LEU A 139 -7.65 -15.93 -11.98
N THR A 140 -7.54 -17.02 -12.73
CA THR A 140 -8.46 -18.16 -12.65
C THR A 140 -7.71 -19.40 -12.11
N PRO A 141 -8.42 -20.43 -11.61
CA PRO A 141 -7.77 -21.67 -11.20
C PRO A 141 -6.96 -22.33 -12.32
N SER A 142 -7.34 -22.10 -13.59
CA SER A 142 -6.66 -22.61 -14.80
C SER A 142 -5.49 -21.76 -15.27
N GLY A 143 -5.27 -20.57 -14.69
CA GLY A 143 -4.14 -19.71 -15.02
C GLY A 143 -4.50 -18.24 -15.14
N ARG A 144 -4.03 -17.59 -16.21
CA ARG A 144 -4.25 -16.17 -16.49
C ARG A 144 -5.01 -16.02 -17.79
N GLU A 145 -6.06 -15.22 -17.76
CA GLU A 145 -6.92 -14.97 -18.92
C GLU A 145 -6.94 -13.47 -19.23
N PRO A 146 -6.71 -13.04 -20.48
CA PRO A 146 -6.81 -11.63 -20.83
C PRO A 146 -8.21 -11.08 -20.57
N LEU A 147 -8.32 -9.97 -19.85
CA LEU A 147 -9.59 -9.30 -19.55
C LEU A 147 -9.76 -8.02 -20.35
N ALA A 148 -8.73 -7.18 -20.36
CA ALA A 148 -8.75 -5.88 -21.02
C ALA A 148 -7.34 -5.43 -21.35
N GLN A 149 -7.23 -4.56 -22.36
CA GLN A 149 -6.01 -3.86 -22.67
C GLN A 149 -6.31 -2.43 -23.14
N GLY A 150 -5.38 -1.52 -22.93
CA GLY A 150 -5.51 -0.15 -23.39
C GLY A 150 -4.26 0.68 -23.11
N THR A 151 -4.31 1.95 -23.50
CA THR A 151 -3.23 2.90 -23.23
C THR A 151 -3.62 3.83 -22.09
N LEU A 152 -2.70 4.02 -21.17
CA LEU A 152 -2.83 4.96 -20.05
C LEU A 152 -1.74 6.04 -20.17
N ALA A 153 -2.16 7.29 -20.38
CA ALA A 153 -1.29 8.44 -20.21
C ALA A 153 -1.31 8.88 -18.74
N TYR A 154 -0.16 9.25 -18.21
CA TYR A 154 -0.04 9.74 -16.84
C TYR A 154 0.88 10.94 -16.76
N GLU A 155 0.58 11.83 -15.81
CA GLU A 155 1.35 13.02 -15.52
C GLU A 155 1.31 13.31 -14.03
N MET A 156 2.47 13.59 -13.46
CA MET A 156 2.64 13.97 -12.08
C MET A 156 3.25 15.36 -11.99
N GLU A 157 2.84 16.13 -10.98
CA GLU A 157 3.29 17.50 -10.75
C GLU A 157 3.50 17.73 -9.27
N VAL A 158 4.69 18.22 -8.88
CA VAL A 158 4.92 18.71 -7.53
C VAL A 158 4.30 20.09 -7.41
N LEU A 159 3.21 20.21 -6.68
CA LEU A 159 2.50 21.47 -6.50
C LEU A 159 3.23 22.40 -5.55
N GLU A 160 3.70 21.86 -4.43
CA GLU A 160 4.35 22.62 -3.37
C GLU A 160 5.15 21.69 -2.45
N GLU A 161 6.03 22.30 -1.66
CA GLU A 161 6.66 21.69 -0.51
C GLU A 161 6.13 22.39 0.75
N ARG A 162 5.68 21.63 1.74
CA ARG A 162 5.19 22.19 3.00
C ARG A 162 5.39 21.25 4.17
N GLU A 163 5.29 21.79 5.37
CA GLU A 163 5.23 20.98 6.58
C GLU A 163 3.79 20.57 6.88
N VAL A 164 3.61 19.32 7.30
CA VAL A 164 2.32 18.79 7.76
C VAL A 164 2.50 18.02 9.06
N ARG A 165 1.48 18.06 9.91
CA ARG A 165 1.40 17.25 11.12
C ARG A 165 0.29 16.22 10.97
N VAL A 166 0.65 14.95 11.13
CA VAL A 166 -0.26 13.80 11.12
C VAL A 166 -0.02 12.97 12.40
N PRO A 167 -0.84 11.95 12.70
CA PRO A 167 -0.66 11.17 13.93
C PRO A 167 0.72 10.48 14.03
N ALA A 168 1.30 10.08 12.89
CA ALA A 168 2.64 9.49 12.84
C ALA A 168 3.80 10.48 13.08
N GLY A 169 3.54 11.79 13.13
CA GLY A 169 4.54 12.83 13.36
C GLY A 169 4.40 14.05 12.46
N THR A 170 5.44 14.89 12.49
CA THR A 170 5.57 16.07 11.62
C THR A 170 6.52 15.75 10.48
N PHE A 171 6.11 16.07 9.25
CA PHE A 171 6.87 15.76 8.04
C PHE A 171 6.93 16.95 7.11
N ARG A 172 8.09 17.17 6.49
CA ARG A 172 8.22 18.00 5.29
C ARG A 172 7.79 17.14 4.10
N ILE A 173 6.70 17.53 3.43
CA ILE A 173 6.12 16.78 2.32
C ILE A 173 6.16 17.58 1.03
N TYR A 174 6.23 16.84 -0.07
CA TYR A 174 5.86 17.30 -1.40
C TYR A 174 4.40 16.91 -1.66
N ARG A 175 3.57 17.89 -2.00
CA ARG A 175 2.19 17.66 -2.43
C ARG A 175 2.22 17.42 -3.94
N ILE A 176 1.92 16.19 -4.35
CA ILE A 176 2.06 15.77 -5.74
C ILE A 176 0.67 15.49 -6.32
N ARG A 177 0.30 16.21 -7.37
CA ARG A 177 -0.88 15.89 -8.18
C ARG A 177 -0.53 14.75 -9.12
N GLN A 178 -1.43 13.78 -9.22
CA GLN A 178 -1.33 12.66 -10.15
C GLN A 178 -2.52 12.70 -11.09
N THR A 179 -2.28 12.77 -12.39
CA THR A 179 -3.31 12.74 -13.44
C THR A 179 -3.12 11.49 -14.27
N PHE A 180 -4.19 10.71 -14.39
CA PHE A 180 -4.25 9.49 -15.19
C PHE A 180 -5.35 9.65 -16.23
N ARG A 181 -5.06 9.35 -17.50
CA ARG A 181 -5.99 9.51 -18.61
C ARG A 181 -5.97 8.28 -19.51
N ASP A 182 -7.14 7.73 -19.75
CA ASP A 182 -7.36 6.71 -20.78
C ASP A 182 -8.31 7.26 -21.86
N SER A 183 -8.75 6.40 -22.79
CA SER A 183 -9.64 6.81 -23.87
C SER A 183 -11.06 7.20 -23.42
N ARG A 184 -11.44 6.87 -22.18
CA ARG A 184 -12.81 7.00 -21.65
C ARG A 184 -12.91 8.05 -20.55
N SER A 185 -11.83 8.29 -19.83
CA SER A 185 -11.87 9.00 -18.56
C SER A 185 -10.54 9.67 -18.23
N GLN A 186 -10.63 10.60 -17.28
CA GLN A 186 -9.49 11.21 -16.62
C GLN A 186 -9.73 11.12 -15.11
N ASP A 187 -8.76 10.61 -14.38
CA ASP A 187 -8.72 10.55 -12.92
C ASP A 187 -7.62 11.48 -12.40
N ILE A 188 -7.94 12.29 -11.40
CA ILE A 188 -6.99 13.21 -10.76
C ILE A 188 -6.96 12.89 -9.27
N ARG A 189 -5.77 12.65 -8.74
CA ARG A 189 -5.51 12.34 -7.34
C ARG A 189 -4.41 13.23 -6.79
N GLU A 190 -4.25 13.20 -5.48
CA GLU A 190 -3.17 13.87 -4.78
C GLU A 190 -2.55 12.92 -3.77
N VAL A 191 -1.23 12.95 -3.67
CA VAL A 191 -0.44 12.23 -2.66
C VAL A 191 0.45 13.21 -1.91
N TRP A 192 0.69 12.97 -0.62
CA TRP A 192 1.71 13.71 0.13
C TRP A 192 2.89 12.79 0.36
N PHE A 193 4.00 13.06 -0.30
CA PHE A 193 5.21 12.25 -0.21
C PHE A 193 6.25 12.95 0.67
N ALA A 194 6.78 12.25 1.68
CA ALA A 194 7.94 12.69 2.46
C ALA A 194 9.17 11.84 2.13
N PRO A 195 10.32 12.45 1.79
CA PRO A 195 11.59 11.75 1.66
C PRO A 195 11.91 10.87 2.87
N ARG A 196 12.45 9.66 2.63
CA ARG A 196 12.78 8.67 3.67
C ARG A 196 11.60 8.16 4.49
N VAL A 197 10.36 8.55 4.13
CA VAL A 197 9.14 8.06 4.76
C VAL A 197 8.22 7.42 3.72
N GLY A 198 8.10 7.99 2.53
CA GLY A 198 7.12 7.56 1.52
C GLY A 198 5.83 8.37 1.61
N GLU A 199 4.70 7.74 1.33
CA GLU A 199 3.39 8.40 1.35
C GLU A 199 2.95 8.68 2.80
N VAL A 200 2.88 9.97 3.18
CA VAL A 200 2.28 10.47 4.44
C VAL A 200 0.76 10.58 4.28
N ARG A 201 0.31 10.86 3.06
CA ARG A 201 -1.08 10.76 2.62
C ARG A 201 -1.12 9.98 1.31
N THR A 202 -1.88 8.90 1.25
CA THR A 202 -2.02 8.09 0.02
C THR A 202 -3.00 8.72 -0.97
N ARG A 203 -2.95 8.28 -2.23
CA ARG A 203 -3.86 8.73 -3.30
C ARG A 203 -5.34 8.39 -3.04
N GLU A 204 -5.61 7.36 -2.23
CA GLU A 204 -6.95 6.95 -1.77
C GLU A 204 -7.45 7.81 -0.61
N GLY A 205 -6.67 8.80 -0.16
CA GLY A 205 -7.06 9.72 0.87
C GLY A 205 -6.84 9.20 2.30
N ARG A 206 -5.82 8.37 2.51
CA ARG A 206 -5.49 7.77 3.81
C ARG A 206 -4.28 8.46 4.43
N ILE A 207 -4.34 8.76 5.72
CA ILE A 207 -3.30 9.47 6.46
C ILE A 207 -2.45 8.49 7.27
N LEU A 208 -1.13 8.71 7.27
CA LEU A 208 -0.17 7.90 8.02
C LEU A 208 -0.36 8.08 9.53
N VAL A 209 -0.61 6.98 10.23
CA VAL A 209 -0.78 6.96 11.69
C VAL A 209 0.36 6.29 12.43
N GLU A 210 1.04 5.32 11.81
CA GLU A 210 2.17 4.60 12.40
C GLU A 210 3.11 4.10 11.29
N ARG A 211 4.40 3.96 11.60
CA ARG A 211 5.40 3.26 10.79
C ARG A 211 6.40 2.54 11.70
N ASN A 212 6.97 1.43 11.26
CA ASN A 212 7.94 0.65 12.06
C ASN A 212 9.40 0.96 11.74
N PHE A 213 9.71 2.16 11.24
CA PHE A 213 11.07 2.54 10.88
C PHE A 213 11.34 4.00 11.14
N ARG A 214 12.61 4.40 11.15
CA ARG A 214 13.05 5.79 11.25
C ARG A 214 13.77 6.23 10.00
#